data_AF-A0A9E3MJV0-F1
#
_entry.id   AF-A0A9E3MJV0-F1
#
_cell.length_a   1.000
_cell.length_b   1.000
_cell.length_c   1.000
_cell.angle_alpha   90.00
_cell.angle_beta   90.00
_cell.angle_gamma   90.00
#
_symmetry.space_group_name_H-M   'P 1'
#
loop_
_entity.id
_entity.type
_entity.pdbx_description
1 polymer ?
#
loop_
_entity_poly.entity_id
_entity_poly.type
_entity_poly.pdbx_seq_one_letter_code
_entity_poly.pdbx_strand_id
1 'polypeptide(L)'
;MTPSPTLAFLMGQTPMELFTHGGPIMWPVLIVSFLAVTVVVERTIFLIKENTTRQPEVVEKIFDLVESRDVDGAVQLGKKSPDYVARILTYALTHKEHSLSNAFLRAANK
;
A
#
# COMPACT_ATOMS: atom_id res chain seq x y z
N MET A 1 39.66 -25.78 -5.08
CA MET A 1 38.31 -26.03 -4.53
C MET A 1 38.00 -24.89 -3.58
N THR A 2 37.35 -23.83 -4.06
CA THR A 2 36.89 -22.75 -3.18
C THR A 2 35.63 -23.23 -2.46
N PRO A 3 35.59 -23.19 -1.12
CA PRO A 3 34.41 -23.63 -0.38
C PRO A 3 33.21 -22.76 -0.74
N SER A 4 32.04 -23.37 -0.88
CA SER A 4 30.78 -22.68 -1.11
C SER A 4 30.46 -21.74 0.06
N PRO A 5 29.82 -20.58 -0.18
CA PRO A 5 29.57 -19.57 0.84
C PRO A 5 28.74 -20.08 2.04
N THR A 6 27.96 -21.13 1.82
CA THR A 6 27.22 -21.85 2.88
C THR A 6 28.13 -22.67 3.80
N LEU A 7 29.22 -23.25 3.28
CA LEU A 7 30.21 -24.01 4.05
C LEU A 7 31.13 -23.09 4.90
N ALA A 8 31.47 -21.91 4.38
CA ALA A 8 32.27 -20.92 5.11
C ALA A 8 31.53 -20.37 6.35
N PHE A 9 30.21 -20.10 6.21
CA PHE A 9 29.36 -19.67 7.32
C PHE A 9 29.19 -20.76 8.40
N LEU A 10 29.12 -22.04 8.00
CA LEU A 10 29.06 -23.18 8.92
C LEU A 10 30.38 -23.46 9.65
N MET A 11 31.53 -23.07 9.10
CA MET A 11 32.84 -23.18 9.75
C MET A 11 33.15 -22.04 10.73
N GLY A 12 32.17 -21.18 11.05
CA GLY A 12 32.35 -20.08 12.01
C GLY A 12 33.22 -18.95 11.49
N GLN A 13 33.44 -18.85 10.17
CA GLN A 13 34.18 -17.73 9.59
C GLN A 13 33.41 -16.44 9.79
N THR A 14 34.15 -15.38 10.14
CA THR A 14 33.53 -14.08 10.40
C THR A 14 33.10 -13.42 9.08
N PRO A 15 32.06 -12.54 9.09
CA PRO A 15 31.61 -11.86 7.87
C PRO A 15 32.73 -11.11 7.14
N MET A 16 33.74 -10.66 7.88
CA MET A 16 34.91 -9.96 7.37
C MET A 16 35.81 -10.87 6.51
N GLU A 17 35.97 -12.14 6.91
CA GLU A 17 36.75 -13.13 6.14
C GLU A 17 36.03 -13.53 4.84
N LEU A 18 34.70 -13.61 4.85
CA LEU A 18 33.92 -13.80 3.63
C LEU A 18 34.09 -12.62 2.65
N PHE A 19 34.19 -11.40 3.17
CA PHE A 19 34.44 -10.20 2.36
C PHE A 19 35.80 -10.22 1.68
N THR A 20 36.86 -10.59 2.41
CA THR A 20 38.21 -10.67 1.85
C THR A 20 38.34 -11.83 0.86
N HIS A 21 37.68 -12.96 1.09
CA HIS A 21 37.68 -14.10 0.15
C HIS A 21 36.82 -13.86 -1.10
N GLY A 22 35.74 -13.06 -1.00
CA GLY A 22 34.86 -12.75 -2.12
C GLY A 22 35.47 -11.80 -3.15
N GLY A 23 36.48 -11.01 -2.79
CA GLY A 23 37.19 -10.13 -3.72
C GLY A 23 36.31 -9.02 -4.33
N PRO A 24 36.65 -8.48 -5.52
CA PRO A 24 35.99 -7.30 -6.08
C PRO A 24 34.47 -7.43 -6.31
N ILE A 25 33.96 -8.66 -6.46
CA ILE A 25 32.53 -8.89 -6.72
C ILE A 25 31.64 -8.66 -5.50
N MET A 26 32.23 -8.54 -4.30
CA MET A 26 31.49 -8.20 -3.08
C MET A 26 30.98 -6.75 -3.08
N TRP A 27 31.69 -5.83 -3.73
CA TRP A 27 31.31 -4.42 -3.79
C TRP A 27 29.98 -4.17 -4.52
N PRO A 28 29.74 -4.72 -5.73
CA PRO A 28 28.43 -4.66 -6.37
C PRO A 28 27.30 -5.25 -5.52
N VAL A 29 27.55 -6.37 -4.85
CA VAL A 29 26.56 -7.03 -3.98
C VAL A 29 26.14 -6.12 -2.82
N LEU A 30 27.09 -5.42 -2.20
CA LEU A 30 26.78 -4.42 -1.18
C LEU A 30 25.93 -3.28 -1.71
N ILE A 31 26.28 -2.72 -2.87
CA ILE A 31 25.54 -1.60 -3.47
C ILE A 31 24.10 -2.03 -3.76
N VAL A 32 23.91 -3.20 -4.38
CA VAL A 32 22.57 -3.71 -4.69
C VAL A 32 21.79 -3.99 -3.42
N SER A 33 22.42 -4.55 -2.39
CA SER A 33 21.78 -4.78 -1.09
C SER A 33 21.32 -3.47 -0.44
N PHE A 34 22.17 -2.44 -0.44
CA PHE A 34 21.84 -1.14 0.12
C PHE A 34 20.69 -0.44 -0.64
N LEU A 35 20.72 -0.50 -1.98
CA LEU A 35 19.63 -0.01 -2.81
C LEU A 35 18.33 -0.77 -2.55
N ALA A 36 18.38 -2.10 -2.44
CA ALA A 36 17.22 -2.93 -2.12
C ALA A 36 16.62 -2.54 -0.77
N VAL A 37 17.45 -2.34 0.26
CA VAL A 37 16.98 -1.91 1.59
C VAL A 37 16.32 -0.53 1.50
N THR A 38 16.93 0.42 0.80
CA THR A 38 16.35 1.76 0.60
C THR A 38 14.96 1.68 -0.03
N VAL A 39 14.81 0.92 -1.12
CA VAL A 39 13.52 0.73 -1.82
C VAL A 39 12.49 0.05 -0.91
N VAL A 40 12.90 -0.95 -0.12
CA VAL A 40 12.01 -1.62 0.83
C VAL A 40 11.52 -0.64 1.90
N VAL A 41 12.40 0.21 2.43
CA VAL A 41 12.03 1.22 3.43
C VAL A 41 11.05 2.23 2.83
N GLU A 42 11.36 2.78 1.65
CA GLU A 42 10.46 3.71 0.93
C GLU A 42 9.09 3.07 0.70
N ARG A 43 9.06 1.82 0.21
CA ARG A 43 7.82 1.10 -0.07
C ARG A 43 7.04 0.82 1.20
N THR A 44 7.72 0.46 2.29
CA THR A 44 7.08 0.18 3.59
C THR A 44 6.46 1.44 4.18
N ILE A 45 7.16 2.57 4.15
CA ILE A 45 6.62 3.86 4.61
C ILE A 45 5.40 4.26 3.77
N PHE A 46 5.47 4.11 2.44
CA PHE A 46 4.34 4.39 1.56
C PHE A 46 3.11 3.54 1.89
N LEU A 47 3.30 2.23 2.07
CA LEU A 47 2.23 1.30 2.41
C LEU A 47 1.62 1.58 3.78
N ILE A 48 2.45 1.89 4.79
CA ILE A 48 1.97 2.25 6.14
C ILE A 48 1.19 3.57 6.07
N LYS A 49 1.68 4.56 5.33
CA LYS A 49 0.99 5.85 5.16
C LYS A 49 -0.35 5.72 4.44
N GLU A 50 -0.43 4.86 3.44
CA GLU A 50 -1.68 4.54 2.75
C GLU A 50 -2.65 3.78 3.67
N ASN A 51 -2.14 2.84 4.47
CA ASN A 51 -2.96 2.03 5.37
C ASN A 51 -3.45 2.79 6.61
N THR A 52 -2.65 3.71 7.17
CA THR A 52 -2.99 4.46 8.39
C THR A 52 -4.12 5.48 8.20
N THR A 53 -4.54 5.71 6.96
CA THR A 53 -5.60 6.66 6.63
C THR A 53 -7.00 6.00 6.70
N ARG A 54 -7.07 4.67 6.92
CA ARG A 54 -8.33 3.93 7.03
C ARG A 54 -9.03 4.26 8.37
N GLN A 55 -10.22 4.83 8.28
CA GLN A 55 -11.14 5.12 9.37
C GLN A 55 -12.42 4.30 9.15
N PRO A 56 -12.39 2.99 9.44
CA PRO A 56 -13.52 2.10 9.18
C PRO A 56 -14.81 2.56 9.89
N GLU A 57 -14.69 3.18 11.07
CA GLU A 57 -15.84 3.74 11.80
C GLU A 57 -16.54 4.88 11.05
N VAL A 58 -15.81 5.68 10.27
CA VAL A 58 -16.43 6.76 9.49
C VAL A 58 -17.18 6.19 8.30
N VAL A 59 -16.64 5.13 7.69
CA VAL A 59 -17.32 4.41 6.61
C VAL A 59 -18.62 3.77 7.11
N GLU A 60 -18.60 3.14 8.28
CA GLU A 60 -19.79 2.57 8.92
C GLU A 60 -20.85 3.65 9.18
N LYS A 61 -20.48 4.78 9.77
CA LYS A 61 -21.40 5.91 9.99
C LYS A 61 -21.96 6.51 8.70
N ILE A 62 -21.19 6.51 7.61
CA ILE A 62 -21.68 6.94 6.30
C ILE A 62 -22.78 5.98 5.83
N PHE A 63 -22.62 4.66 6.01
CA PHE A 63 -23.66 3.70 5.66
C PHE A 63 -24.91 3.85 6.53
N ASP A 64 -24.77 4.03 7.84
CA ASP A 64 -25.91 4.26 8.75
C ASP A 64 -26.74 5.50 8.35
N LEU A 65 -26.07 6.60 7.99
CA LEU A 65 -26.72 7.84 7.54
C LEU A 65 -27.45 7.64 6.21
N VAL A 66 -26.86 6.87 5.29
CA VAL A 66 -27.51 6.51 4.02
C VAL A 66 -28.75 5.63 4.25
N GLU A 67 -28.68 4.66 5.16
CA GLU A 67 -29.83 3.81 5.51
C GLU A 67 -30.96 4.62 6.16
N SER A 68 -30.58 5.61 6.98
CA SER A 68 -31.49 6.58 7.60
C SER A 68 -32.10 7.59 6.61
N ARG A 69 -31.80 7.46 5.31
CA ARG A 69 -32.17 8.40 4.22
C ARG A 69 -31.57 9.81 4.35
N ASP A 70 -30.60 10.01 5.23
CA ASP A 70 -29.86 11.27 5.39
C ASP A 70 -28.57 11.24 4.56
N VAL A 71 -28.74 11.36 3.24
CA VAL A 71 -27.61 11.33 2.28
C VAL A 71 -26.75 12.59 2.40
N ASP A 72 -27.35 13.74 2.74
CA ASP A 72 -26.63 14.99 2.95
C ASP A 72 -25.70 14.92 4.17
N GLY A 73 -26.16 14.31 5.27
CA GLY A 73 -25.35 14.03 6.45
C GLY A 73 -24.19 13.09 6.13
N ALA A 74 -24.45 12.03 5.36
CA ALA A 74 -23.41 11.08 4.92
C ALA A 74 -22.32 11.77 4.09
N VAL A 75 -22.71 12.66 3.17
CA VAL A 75 -21.77 13.42 2.32
C VAL A 75 -20.94 14.40 3.15
N GLN A 76 -21.55 15.10 4.12
CA GLN A 76 -20.82 16.01 5.00
C GLN A 76 -19.81 15.29 5.89
N LEU A 77 -20.18 14.11 6.43
CA LEU A 77 -19.30 13.30 7.25
C LEU A 77 -18.10 12.78 6.46
N GLY A 78 -18.34 12.23 5.27
CA GLY A 78 -17.28 11.70 4.43
C GLY A 78 -16.36 12.76 3.80
N LYS A 79 -16.82 14.00 3.58
CA LYS A 79 -15.95 15.13 3.17
C LYS A 79 -14.91 15.51 4.23
N LYS A 80 -15.20 15.28 5.51
CA LYS A 80 -14.29 15.61 6.63
C LYS A 80 -13.28 14.50 6.93
N SER A 81 -13.49 13.29 6.40
CA SER A 81 -12.60 12.17 6.66
C SER A 81 -11.42 12.15 5.67
N PRO A 82 -10.18 11.92 6.16
CA PRO A 82 -9.05 11.66 5.28
C PRO A 82 -9.12 10.27 4.63
N ASP A 83 -10.00 9.36 5.10
CA ASP A 83 -10.13 8.00 4.59
C ASP A 83 -10.49 7.98 3.10
N TYR A 84 -9.67 7.28 2.33
CA TYR A 84 -9.86 7.06 0.91
C TYR A 84 -11.20 6.40 0.60
N VAL A 85 -11.64 5.42 1.40
CA VAL A 85 -12.92 4.74 1.23
C VAL A 85 -14.09 5.70 1.49
N ALA A 86 -14.02 6.47 2.58
CA ALA A 86 -15.02 7.49 2.89
C ALA A 86 -15.11 8.56 1.79
N ARG A 87 -13.98 8.99 1.22
CA ARG A 87 -13.95 9.94 0.09
C ARG A 87 -14.56 9.35 -1.19
N ILE A 88 -14.28 8.09 -1.52
CA ILE A 88 -14.90 7.43 -2.68
C ILE A 88 -16.41 7.34 -2.50
N LEU A 89 -16.88 6.87 -1.33
CA LEU A 89 -18.30 6.77 -1.02
C LEU A 89 -18.98 8.13 -1.12
N THR A 90 -18.36 9.18 -0.57
CA THR A 90 -18.85 10.56 -0.67
C THR A 90 -18.97 11.02 -2.13
N TYR A 91 -17.96 10.75 -2.95
CA TYR A 91 -17.96 11.12 -4.36
C TYR A 91 -19.07 10.38 -5.14
N ALA A 92 -19.25 9.08 -4.86
CA ALA A 92 -20.29 8.26 -5.45
C ALA A 92 -21.70 8.72 -5.03
N LEU A 93 -21.90 9.06 -3.75
CA LEU A 93 -23.16 9.62 -3.24
C LEU A 93 -23.47 10.98 -3.88
N THR A 94 -22.46 11.84 -4.05
CA THR A 94 -22.61 13.16 -4.66
C THR A 94 -22.96 13.08 -6.16
N HIS A 95 -22.47 12.06 -6.87
CA HIS A 95 -22.67 11.89 -8.32
C HIS A 95 -23.56 10.68 -8.68
N LYS A 96 -24.37 10.19 -7.73
CA LYS A 96 -25.16 8.96 -7.86
C LYS A 96 -26.04 8.97 -9.12
N GLU A 97 -26.67 10.09 -9.42
CA GLU A 97 -27.55 10.29 -10.58
C GLU A 97 -26.81 10.10 -11.93
N HIS A 98 -25.57 10.62 -12.02
CA HIS A 98 -24.76 10.57 -13.24
C HIS A 98 -24.03 9.24 -13.42
N SER A 99 -23.54 8.63 -12.34
CA SER A 99 -22.84 7.34 -12.44
C SER A 99 -23.81 6.20 -12.75
N LEU A 100 -25.01 6.22 -12.19
CA LEU A 100 -26.03 5.20 -12.44
C LEU A 100 -26.60 5.29 -13.86
N SER A 101 -26.92 6.49 -14.35
CA SER A 101 -27.43 6.66 -15.72
C SER A 101 -26.40 6.20 -16.77
N ASN A 102 -25.13 6.56 -16.61
CA ASN A 102 -24.07 6.12 -17.53
C ASN A 102 -23.78 4.62 -17.44
N ALA A 103 -23.82 4.04 -16.24
CA ALA A 103 -23.67 2.59 -16.06
C ALA A 103 -24.84 1.82 -16.68
N PHE A 104 -26.06 2.30 -16.50
CA PHE A 104 -27.28 1.72 -17.09
C PHE A 104 -27.29 1.82 -18.61
N LEU A 105 -26.93 2.98 -19.18
CA LEU A 105 -26.78 3.16 -20.63
C LEU A 105 -25.73 2.20 -21.23
N ARG A 106 -24.61 1.98 -20.54
CA ARG A 106 -23.59 1.03 -20.97
C ARG A 106 -24.04 -0.43 -20.86
N ALA A 107 -24.85 -0.77 -19.85
CA ALA A 107 -25.39 -2.12 -19.68
C ALA A 107 -26.52 -2.42 -20.66
N ALA A 108 -27.35 -1.43 -21.00
CA ALA A 108 -28.45 -1.56 -21.96
C ALA A 108 -27.97 -1.62 -23.41
N ASN A 109 -26.78 -1.07 -23.70
CA ASN A 109 -26.20 -1.07 -25.05
C ASN A 109 -25.28 -2.28 -25.29
N LYS A 110 -25.62 -3.43 -24.70
CA LYS A 110 -24.90 -4.69 -24.81
C LYS A 110 -25.77 -5.77 -25.45
#